data_AF-A0A0P0XLW7-F1
#
_entry.id   AF-A0A0P0XLW7-F1
#
_cell.length_a   1.000
_cell.length_b   1.000
_cell.length_c   1.000
_cell.angle_alpha   90.00
_cell.angle_beta   90.00
_cell.angle_gamma   90.00
#
_symmetry.space_group_name_H-M   'P 1'
#
loop_
_entity.id
_entity.type
_entity.pdbx_description
1 polymer ?
#
loop_
_entity_poly.entity_id
_entity_poly.type
_entity_poly.pdbx_seq_one_letter_code
_entity_poly.pdbx_strand_id
1 'polypeptide(L)'
;MGYIDPEYYITGRLTESSDVFSFGVVLLEVTSGKPPIIPENGHIIERVRQKMVTGNINSVADARLGGSYNINSMWKVLDAAMMFTADSCSKANDVGRGHAIEGNLMDNSAQLQRAAPHDRAEEHVRTRPSSKNE
;
A
#
# COMPACT_ATOMS: atom_id res chain seq x y z
N MET A 1 1.05 -1.42 -13.71
CA MET A 1 1.48 -2.49 -12.79
C MET A 1 0.23 -3.12 -12.18
N GLY A 2 -0.06 -4.40 -12.43
CA GLY A 2 -1.27 -5.08 -11.93
C GLY A 2 -1.02 -6.23 -10.96
N TYR A 3 0.22 -6.46 -10.57
CA TYR A 3 0.57 -7.53 -9.61
C TYR A 3 0.84 -7.00 -8.21
N ILE A 4 0.95 -5.67 -8.07
CA ILE A 4 1.33 -5.03 -6.82
C ILE A 4 0.16 -5.10 -5.84
N ASP A 5 0.42 -5.65 -4.67
CA ASP A 5 -0.47 -5.61 -3.52
C ASP A 5 -0.81 -4.15 -3.15
N PRO A 6 -2.11 -3.76 -3.14
CA PRO A 6 -2.54 -2.43 -2.71
C PRO A 6 -2.03 -2.05 -1.31
N GLU A 7 -1.93 -3.01 -0.38
CA GLU A 7 -1.41 -2.73 0.97
C GLU A 7 0.08 -2.41 0.91
N TYR A 8 0.86 -3.16 0.12
CA TYR A 8 2.26 -2.83 -0.11
C TYR A 8 2.44 -1.45 -0.76
N TYR A 9 1.60 -1.12 -1.74
CA TYR A 9 1.66 0.20 -2.41
C TYR A 9 1.40 1.36 -1.44
N ILE A 10 0.47 1.19 -0.50
CA ILE A 10 0.09 2.23 0.47
C ILE A 10 1.11 2.31 1.62
N THR A 11 1.52 1.17 2.16
CA THR A 11 2.30 1.10 3.40
C THR A 11 3.81 1.04 3.17
N GLY A 12 4.24 0.65 1.97
CA GLY A 12 5.63 0.34 1.65
C GLY A 12 6.16 -0.92 2.35
N ARG A 13 5.33 -1.65 3.12
CA ARG A 13 5.75 -2.85 3.85
C ARG A 13 5.63 -4.07 2.96
N LEU A 14 6.76 -4.57 2.49
CA LEU A 14 6.79 -5.84 1.77
C LEU A 14 6.57 -6.98 2.78
N THR A 15 5.51 -7.77 2.57
CA THR A 15 5.15 -8.88 3.45
C THR A 15 4.99 -10.16 2.63
N GLU A 16 5.00 -11.31 3.29
CA GLU A 16 4.64 -12.59 2.66
C GLU A 16 3.24 -12.53 2.03
N SER A 17 2.31 -11.79 2.65
CA SER A 17 0.97 -11.54 2.10
C SER A 17 1.02 -10.84 0.74
N SER A 18 1.99 -9.95 0.51
CA SER A 18 2.16 -9.26 -0.78
C SER A 18 2.66 -10.20 -1.87
N ASP A 19 3.47 -11.20 -1.51
CA ASP A 19 3.87 -12.28 -2.41
C ASP A 19 2.67 -13.19 -2.74
N VAL A 20 1.85 -13.53 -1.74
CA VAL A 20 0.61 -14.32 -1.92
C VAL A 20 -0.37 -13.59 -2.82
N PHE A 21 -0.56 -12.27 -2.63
CA PHE A 21 -1.39 -11.45 -3.49
C PHE A 21 -0.92 -11.52 -4.95
N SER A 22 0.39 -11.27 -5.16
CA SER A 22 1.00 -11.28 -6.49
C SER A 22 0.83 -12.64 -7.17
N PHE A 23 1.00 -13.73 -6.41
CA PHE A 23 0.76 -15.10 -6.87
C PHE A 23 -0.71 -15.32 -7.27
N GLY A 24 -1.66 -14.81 -6.48
CA GLY A 24 -3.09 -14.85 -6.82
C GLY A 24 -3.39 -14.19 -8.16
N VAL A 25 -2.80 -13.01 -8.43
CA VAL A 25 -2.94 -12.34 -9.72
C VAL A 25 -2.37 -13.17 -10.88
N VAL A 26 -1.21 -13.79 -10.68
CA VAL A 26 -0.60 -14.69 -11.68
C VAL A 26 -1.49 -15.89 -11.96
N LEU A 27 -2.08 -16.51 -10.94
CA LEU A 27 -3.03 -17.61 -11.14
C LEU A 27 -4.24 -17.17 -11.96
N LEU A 28 -4.80 -15.99 -11.69
CA LEU A 28 -5.92 -15.44 -12.46
C LEU A 28 -5.51 -15.17 -13.92
N GLU A 29 -4.32 -14.63 -14.15
CA GLU A 29 -3.78 -14.39 -15.49
C GLU A 29 -3.63 -15.70 -16.27
N VAL A 30 -2.97 -16.70 -15.68
CA VAL A 30 -2.77 -18.02 -16.31
C VAL A 30 -4.10 -18.70 -16.59
N THR A 31 -5.04 -18.63 -15.65
CA THR A 31 -6.35 -19.27 -15.79
C THR A 31 -7.22 -18.60 -16.87
N SER A 32 -7.09 -17.27 -17.03
CA SER A 32 -7.90 -16.50 -17.97
C SER A 32 -7.24 -16.21 -19.32
N GLY A 33 -5.93 -16.46 -19.43
CA GLY A 33 -5.14 -16.11 -20.62
C GLY A 33 -5.10 -14.60 -20.90
N LYS A 34 -5.34 -13.76 -19.90
CA LYS A 34 -5.49 -12.31 -20.05
C LYS A 34 -4.54 -11.57 -19.11
N PRO A 35 -3.95 -10.45 -19.57
CA PRO A 35 -3.08 -9.66 -18.72
C PRO A 35 -3.85 -9.12 -17.50
N PRO A 36 -3.18 -8.83 -16.36
CA PRO A 36 -3.86 -8.38 -15.15
C PRO A 36 -4.64 -7.09 -15.35
N ILE A 37 -4.10 -6.17 -16.14
CA ILE A 37 -4.75 -4.91 -16.49
C ILE A 37 -5.03 -4.93 -17.98
N ILE A 38 -6.30 -4.73 -18.34
CA ILE A 38 -6.71 -4.45 -19.71
C ILE A 38 -7.20 -3.00 -19.75
N PRO A 39 -6.69 -2.16 -20.67
CA PRO A 39 -7.26 -0.84 -20.91
C PRO A 39 -8.77 -0.96 -21.13
N GLU A 40 -9.58 -0.12 -20.48
CA GLU A 40 -11.06 -0.14 -20.51
C GLU A 40 -11.75 -1.17 -19.60
N ASN A 41 -11.21 -2.37 -19.40
CA ASN A 41 -11.84 -3.39 -18.54
C ASN A 41 -11.28 -3.45 -17.11
N GLY A 42 -10.21 -2.70 -16.81
CA GLY A 42 -9.65 -2.60 -15.47
C GLY A 42 -8.93 -3.86 -15.00
N HIS A 43 -8.88 -4.02 -13.68
CA HIS A 43 -8.10 -5.06 -13.01
C HIS A 43 -8.72 -6.46 -13.13
N ILE A 44 -7.88 -7.48 -13.24
CA ILE A 44 -8.32 -8.88 -13.43
C ILE A 44 -9.17 -9.38 -12.27
N ILE A 45 -8.83 -9.00 -11.04
CA ILE A 45 -9.59 -9.37 -9.83
C ILE A 45 -11.05 -8.95 -9.98
N GLU A 46 -11.31 -7.70 -10.40
CA GLU A 46 -12.68 -7.21 -10.56
C GLU A 46 -13.40 -7.92 -11.71
N ARG A 47 -12.72 -8.10 -12.85
CA ARG A 47 -13.27 -8.81 -14.00
C ARG A 47 -13.65 -10.26 -13.67
N VAL A 48 -12.81 -10.96 -12.91
CA VAL A 48 -13.05 -12.34 -12.50
C VAL A 48 -14.17 -12.39 -11.46
N ARG A 49 -14.12 -11.52 -10.44
CA ARG A 49 -15.16 -11.43 -9.40
C ARG A 49 -16.55 -11.23 -10.01
N GLN A 50 -16.71 -10.27 -10.92
CA GLN A 50 -17.98 -10.03 -11.61
C GLN A 50 -18.48 -11.28 -12.36
N LYS A 51 -17.59 -11.94 -13.10
CA LYS A 51 -17.95 -13.15 -13.86
C LYS A 51 -18.29 -14.33 -12.96
N MET A 52 -17.60 -14.49 -11.83
CA MET A 52 -17.94 -15.51 -10.83
C MET A 52 -19.32 -15.29 -10.23
N VAL A 53 -19.68 -14.04 -9.87
CA VAL A 53 -21.01 -13.70 -9.35
C VAL A 53 -22.11 -13.98 -10.38
N THR A 54 -21.85 -13.71 -11.67
CA THR A 54 -22.81 -14.04 -12.74
C THR A 54 -22.89 -15.53 -13.08
N GLY A 55 -22.02 -16.37 -12.52
CA GLY A 55 -21.91 -17.80 -12.84
C GLY A 55 -21.30 -18.11 -14.21
N ASN A 56 -20.79 -17.10 -14.94
CA ASN A 56 -20.27 -17.27 -16.29
C ASN A 56 -18.76 -17.61 -16.31
N ILE A 57 -18.41 -18.76 -15.74
CA ILE A 57 -17.01 -19.23 -15.64
C ILE A 57 -16.38 -19.46 -17.01
N ASN A 58 -17.18 -19.85 -18.00
CA ASN A 58 -16.70 -20.06 -19.37
C ASN A 58 -16.13 -18.78 -20.00
N SER A 59 -16.64 -17.61 -19.59
CA SER A 59 -16.11 -16.33 -20.03
C SER A 59 -14.81 -15.91 -19.33
N VAL A 60 -14.47 -16.56 -18.21
CA VAL A 60 -13.22 -16.32 -17.46
C VAL A 60 -12.09 -17.14 -18.04
N ALA A 61 -12.34 -18.41 -18.34
CA ALA A 61 -11.34 -19.36 -18.82
C ALA A 61 -10.59 -18.86 -20.07
N ASP A 62 -9.30 -19.19 -20.15
CA ASP A 62 -8.49 -18.92 -21.35
C ASP A 62 -9.16 -19.54 -22.59
N ALA A 63 -9.46 -18.70 -23.58
CA ALA A 63 -10.09 -19.09 -24.84
C ALA A 63 -9.27 -20.15 -25.59
N ARG A 64 -7.95 -20.18 -25.39
CA ARG A 64 -7.03 -21.17 -25.97
C ARG A 64 -7.28 -22.58 -25.44
N LEU A 65 -7.95 -22.75 -24.30
CA LEU A 65 -8.34 -24.05 -23.78
C LEU A 65 -9.47 -24.70 -24.59
N GLY A 66 -10.19 -23.93 -25.43
CA GLY A 66 -11.22 -24.48 -26.34
C GLY A 66 -12.34 -25.26 -25.62
N GLY A 67 -12.64 -24.93 -24.37
CA GLY A 67 -13.61 -25.67 -23.54
C GLY A 67 -13.09 -27.00 -22.96
N SER A 68 -11.83 -27.36 -23.22
CA SER A 68 -11.18 -28.57 -22.70
C SER A 68 -10.72 -28.38 -21.24
N TYR A 69 -11.64 -28.05 -20.35
CA TYR A 69 -11.42 -27.97 -18.92
C TYR A 69 -12.67 -28.38 -18.15
N ASN A 70 -12.49 -28.82 -16.92
CA ASN A 70 -13.62 -29.09 -16.04
C ASN A 70 -14.08 -27.79 -15.36
N ILE A 71 -15.36 -27.43 -15.50
CA ILE A 71 -15.95 -26.22 -14.90
C ILE A 71 -15.81 -26.21 -13.37
N ASN A 72 -15.99 -27.35 -12.69
CA ASN A 72 -15.87 -27.40 -11.23
C ASN A 72 -14.43 -27.18 -10.78
N SER A 73 -13.46 -27.74 -11.50
CA SER A 73 -12.04 -27.50 -11.24
C SER A 73 -11.67 -26.04 -11.52
N MET A 74 -12.15 -25.47 -12.63
CA MET A 74 -11.95 -24.07 -12.98
C MET A 74 -12.48 -23.13 -11.89
N TRP A 75 -13.69 -23.42 -11.39
CA TRP A 75 -14.30 -22.63 -10.33
C TRP A 75 -13.49 -22.69 -9.04
N LYS A 76 -12.97 -23.87 -8.64
CA LYS A 76 -12.10 -24.01 -7.47
C LYS A 76 -10.79 -23.24 -7.60
N VAL A 77 -10.16 -23.28 -8.79
CA VAL A 77 -8.92 -22.53 -9.04
C VAL A 77 -9.18 -21.04 -8.94
N LEU A 78 -10.26 -20.55 -9.55
CA LEU A 78 -10.63 -19.13 -9.47
C LEU A 78 -10.97 -18.73 -8.03
N ASP A 79 -11.72 -19.54 -7.29
CA ASP A 79 -12.04 -19.30 -5.88
C ASP A 79 -10.78 -19.20 -5.01
N ALA A 80 -9.86 -20.17 -5.13
CA ALA A 80 -8.58 -20.14 -4.42
C ALA A 80 -7.72 -18.92 -4.80
N ALA A 81 -7.62 -18.61 -6.10
CA ALA A 81 -6.87 -17.44 -6.56
C ALA A 81 -7.49 -16.13 -6.04
N MET A 82 -8.81 -16.02 -6.02
CA MET A 82 -9.52 -14.87 -5.45
C MET A 82 -9.26 -14.74 -3.95
N MET A 83 -9.16 -15.85 -3.20
CA MET A 83 -8.79 -15.83 -1.79
C MET A 83 -7.37 -15.30 -1.56
N PHE A 84 -6.41 -15.62 -2.43
CA PHE A 84 -5.04 -15.07 -2.34
C PHE A 84 -5.00 -13.57 -2.62
N THR A 85 -5.88 -13.08 -3.49
CA THR A 85 -6.00 -11.64 -3.79
C THR A 85 -6.91 -10.86 -2.83
N ALA A 86 -7.47 -11.53 -1.81
CA ALA A 86 -8.22 -10.84 -0.79
C ALA A 86 -7.26 -10.05 0.11
N ASP A 87 -7.75 -8.94 0.66
CA ASP A 87 -7.02 -8.11 1.61
C ASP A 87 -6.66 -8.96 2.84
N SER A 88 -5.44 -9.50 2.85
CA SER A 88 -4.95 -10.44 3.85
C SER A 88 -4.31 -9.73 5.04
N CYS A 89 -4.53 -8.41 5.17
CA CYS A 89 -4.13 -7.63 6.34
C CYS A 89 -4.66 -8.21 7.68
N SER A 90 -5.68 -9.09 7.67
CA SER A 90 -6.45 -9.45 8.87
C SER A 90 -6.19 -10.82 9.53
N LYS A 91 -5.05 -11.51 9.38
CA LYS A 91 -4.80 -12.72 10.22
C LYS A 91 -3.46 -12.89 10.92
N ALA A 92 -2.45 -12.03 10.69
CA ALA A 92 -1.19 -12.14 11.44
C ALA A 92 -1.14 -11.25 12.70
N ASN A 93 -1.99 -10.21 12.81
CA ASN A 93 -1.90 -9.26 13.92
C ASN A 93 -2.96 -9.44 15.01
N ASP A 94 -3.86 -10.43 14.91
CA ASP A 94 -4.85 -10.71 15.98
C ASP A 94 -4.36 -11.74 17.02
N VAL A 95 -3.13 -12.25 16.90
CA VAL A 95 -2.45 -13.00 17.98
C VAL A 95 -1.13 -12.31 18.32
N GLY A 96 -1.20 -11.00 18.53
CA GLY A 96 -0.03 -10.20 18.87
C GLY A 96 -0.34 -8.90 19.61
N ARG A 97 -1.62 -8.60 19.87
CA ARG A 97 -2.03 -7.44 20.67
C ARG A 97 -1.80 -7.70 22.17
N GLY A 98 -0.62 -8.22 22.51
CA GLY A 98 -0.06 -8.19 23.86
C GLY A 98 0.70 -6.88 24.03
N HIS A 99 0.21 -6.03 24.93
CA HIS A 99 0.90 -4.82 25.39
C HIS A 99 1.25 -3.80 24.31
N ALA A 100 0.22 -3.06 23.88
CA ALA A 100 0.43 -1.65 23.63
C ALA A 100 1.09 -1.06 24.88
N ILE A 101 2.37 -0.74 24.79
CA ILE A 101 3.02 0.23 25.68
C ILE A 101 2.37 1.59 25.41
N GLU A 102 1.16 1.74 25.92
CA GLU A 102 0.51 3.02 26.16
C GLU A 102 1.36 3.77 27.20
N GLY A 103 2.08 4.79 26.75
CA GLY A 103 3.00 5.51 27.64
C GLY A 103 3.74 6.66 26.98
N ASN A 104 2.97 7.67 26.54
CA ASN A 104 3.34 9.09 26.53
C ASN A 104 4.70 9.54 25.99
N LEU A 105 4.74 9.92 24.71
CA LEU A 105 5.46 11.10 24.16
C LEU A 105 5.16 11.09 22.65
N MET A 106 4.40 11.96 22.03
CA MET A 106 4.27 13.40 22.15
C MET A 106 2.86 13.78 21.67
N ASP A 107 2.01 14.26 22.56
CA ASP A 107 0.92 15.18 22.19
C ASP A 107 1.44 16.57 22.57
N ASN A 108 2.16 17.19 21.64
CA ASN A 108 1.67 18.14 20.65
C ASN A 108 1.73 19.60 21.15
N SER A 109 2.56 20.36 20.43
CA SER A 109 2.28 21.70 19.92
C SER A 109 1.96 22.87 20.87
N ALA A 110 2.04 22.74 22.20
CA ALA A 110 1.85 23.88 23.10
C ALA A 110 3.11 24.73 23.38
N GLN A 111 4.32 24.34 22.93
CA GLN A 111 5.56 25.06 23.28
C GLN A 111 6.27 25.81 22.14
N LEU A 112 5.73 25.87 20.92
CA LEU A 112 6.39 26.63 19.84
C LEU A 112 5.86 28.05 19.60
N GLN A 113 4.97 28.57 20.45
CA GLN A 113 4.54 29.97 20.38
C GLN A 113 4.96 30.73 21.65
N ARG A 114 6.09 31.45 21.56
CA ARG A 114 6.72 32.45 22.49
C ARG A 114 8.21 32.06 22.62
N ALA A 115 9.19 32.81 22.18
CA ALA A 115 9.30 34.25 22.15
C ALA A 115 10.32 34.66 21.08
N ALA A 116 9.94 35.63 20.26
CA ALA A 116 10.88 36.53 19.62
C ALA A 116 11.01 37.77 20.54
N PRO A 117 12.10 37.92 21.32
CA PRO A 117 12.51 39.22 21.81
C PRO A 117 13.40 39.84 20.73
N HIS A 118 12.78 40.73 19.98
CA HIS A 118 13.44 41.72 19.16
C HIS A 118 14.09 42.70 20.14
N ASP A 119 15.40 42.58 20.41
CA ASP A 119 16.11 43.67 21.08
C ASP A 119 17.42 43.98 20.36
N ARG A 120 17.37 45.13 19.70
CA ARG A 120 18.35 45.69 18.79
C ARG A 120 18.84 46.98 19.46
N ALA A 121 19.90 46.87 20.24
CA ALA A 121 20.82 47.91 20.70
C ALA A 121 21.74 47.15 21.67
N GLU A 122 23.07 47.19 21.64
CA GLU A 122 23.91 48.37 21.69
C GLU A 122 25.28 47.99 21.11
N GLU A 123 25.62 48.48 19.92
CA GLU A 123 26.99 48.45 19.42
C GLU A 123 27.76 49.56 20.13
N HIS A 124 28.50 49.16 21.17
CA HIS A 124 29.35 50.04 21.97
C HIS A 124 30.48 50.62 21.11
N VAL A 125 30.29 51.86 20.66
CA VAL A 125 31.32 52.76 20.15
C VAL A 125 32.33 53.01 21.28
N ARG A 126 33.45 52.28 21.28
CA ARG A 126 34.59 52.58 22.16
C ARG A 126 35.66 53.31 21.35
N THR A 127 35.46 54.62 21.18
CA THR A 127 36.50 55.57 20.78
C THR A 127 37.57 55.65 21.87
N ARG A 128 38.84 55.46 21.51
CA ARG A 128 39.99 55.82 22.36
C ARG A 128 40.88 56.80 21.56
N PRO A 129 41.36 57.90 22.18
CA PRO A 129 41.53 59.15 21.48
C PRO A 129 42.91 59.35 20.87
N SER A 130 42.95 60.14 19.80
CA SER A 130 44.13 60.83 19.30
C SER A 130 44.61 61.86 20.32
N SER A 131 45.90 61.82 20.65
CA SER A 131 46.65 63.01 21.07
C SER A 131 47.91 63.07 20.22
N LYS A 132 47.81 63.80 19.10
CA LYS A 132 48.94 64.50 18.50
C LYS A 132 49.28 65.63 19.47
N ASN A 133 50.47 65.62 20.04
CA ASN A 133 51.15 66.84 20.43
C ASN A 133 52.53 66.78 19.79
N GLU A 134 52.82 67.86 19.09
CA GLU A 134 54.05 68.20 18.37
C GLU A 134 55.30 68.15 19.26
#